data_AF-A0A0G1E5W8-F1
#
_entry.id   AF-A0A0G1E5W8-F1
#
_cell.length_a   1.000
_cell.length_b   1.000
_cell.length_c   1.000
_cell.angle_alpha   90.00
_cell.angle_beta   90.00
_cell.angle_gamma   90.00
#
_symmetry.space_group_name_H-M   'P 1'
#
loop_
_entity.id
_entity.type
_entity.pdbx_description
1 polymer ?
#
loop_
_entity_poly.entity_id
_entity_poly.type
_entity_poly.pdbx_seq_one_letter_code
_entity_poly.pdbx_strand_id
1 'polypeptide(L)'
;MRLPGEKRKNGIIQLLQSMNNQNYKAPIGFASGFVYRIFPQVSNESIEACLNLGCGAFELHTNSSREDMDLAANLNKKELEKFEFTSFHFPKWKDKDEARRILSQTRKLHEIFNFDAITVHADLFMNDHDIFDSMDLPFSIENMDTQKETGRTLEQMKEIMSGNNSAVTIDVNHAMDNDPSFKLAQDLWDEFGPRVSHFHLSGLGEAKGSHLPLFKTGQNRLLDFMKGKNLPIIIESMCENLEEAKKELEFIKNY
;
A
#
# COMPACT_ATOMS: atom_id res chain seq x y z
N MET A 1 -13.66 54.55 9.69
CA MET A 1 -14.53 54.05 8.60
C MET A 1 -13.73 52.99 7.84
N ARG A 2 -13.97 51.69 8.06
CA ARG A 2 -13.28 50.61 7.31
C ARG A 2 -14.16 50.20 6.13
N LEU A 3 -13.57 50.10 4.95
CA LEU A 3 -14.30 49.89 3.69
C LEU A 3 -14.98 48.50 3.64
N PRO A 4 -16.17 48.37 3.04
CA PRO A 4 -16.95 47.12 3.02
C PRO A 4 -16.32 45.92 2.28
N GLY A 5 -15.14 46.10 1.67
CA GLY A 5 -14.48 45.08 0.84
C GLY A 5 -13.53 44.13 1.58
N GLU A 6 -12.95 44.55 2.72
CA GLU A 6 -11.94 43.74 3.44
C GLU A 6 -12.55 42.54 4.18
N LYS A 7 -13.79 42.66 4.69
CA LYS A 7 -14.47 41.55 5.37
C LYS A 7 -14.88 40.42 4.41
N ARG A 8 -15.18 40.72 3.14
CA ARG A 8 -15.51 39.69 2.14
C ARG A 8 -14.28 38.94 1.63
N LYS A 9 -13.13 39.61 1.45
CA LYS A 9 -11.87 38.94 1.09
C LYS A 9 -11.37 38.03 2.20
N ASN A 10 -11.43 38.45 3.46
CA ASN A 10 -11.00 37.62 4.59
C ASN A 10 -11.94 36.42 4.82
N GLY A 11 -13.25 36.58 4.57
CA GLY A 11 -14.20 35.47 4.63
C GLY A 11 -13.99 34.42 3.53
N ILE A 12 -13.64 34.84 2.30
CA ILE A 12 -13.34 33.91 1.19
C ILE A 12 -11.98 33.23 1.39
N ILE A 13 -10.98 33.93 1.92
CA ILE A 13 -9.67 33.33 2.25
C ILE A 13 -9.80 32.32 3.40
N GLN A 14 -10.59 32.63 4.45
CA GLN A 14 -10.89 31.65 5.51
C GLN A 14 -11.74 30.48 4.99
N LEU A 15 -12.66 30.69 4.07
CA LEU A 15 -13.44 29.61 3.46
C LEU A 15 -12.54 28.71 2.60
N LEU A 16 -11.67 29.28 1.77
CA LEU A 16 -10.68 28.55 0.97
C LEU A 16 -9.61 27.85 1.84
N GLN A 17 -9.18 28.45 2.95
CA GLN A 17 -8.29 27.81 3.93
C GLN A 17 -9.00 26.72 4.75
N SER A 18 -10.32 26.82 4.97
CA SER A 18 -11.13 25.77 5.59
C SER A 18 -11.51 24.65 4.62
N MET A 19 -11.42 24.91 3.30
CA MET A 19 -11.62 23.91 2.25
C MET A 19 -10.32 23.18 1.85
N ASN A 20 -9.15 23.65 2.32
CA ASN A 20 -7.82 23.10 2.00
C ASN A 20 -7.12 22.36 3.14
N ASN A 21 -7.85 21.86 4.14
CA ASN A 21 -7.24 21.11 5.25
C ASN A 21 -7.99 19.81 5.55
N GLN A 22 -8.32 19.05 4.51
CA GLN A 22 -8.42 17.60 4.65
C GLN A 22 -7.08 16.96 4.26
N ASN A 23 -5.98 17.44 4.86
CA ASN A 23 -4.72 16.72 4.73
C ASN A 23 -4.95 15.31 5.27
N TYR A 24 -4.66 14.29 4.44
CA TYR A 24 -4.56 12.93 4.90
C TYR A 24 -3.72 12.90 6.18
N LYS A 25 -4.33 12.49 7.29
CA LYS A 25 -3.63 12.39 8.58
C LYS A 25 -2.82 11.10 8.69
N ALA A 26 -3.10 10.14 7.81
CA ALA A 26 -2.42 8.86 7.81
C ALA A 26 -1.09 8.93 7.07
N PRO A 27 -0.11 8.09 7.44
CA PRO A 27 1.17 8.05 6.76
C PRO A 27 1.00 7.57 5.32
N ILE A 28 1.65 8.26 4.39
CA ILE A 28 1.69 7.93 2.96
C ILE A 28 3.14 7.70 2.59
N GLY A 29 3.40 6.67 1.80
CA GLY A 29 4.70 6.46 1.18
C GLY A 29 4.65 5.43 0.09
N PHE A 30 5.79 4.82 -0.23
CA PHE A 30 5.94 3.97 -1.41
C PHE A 30 6.32 2.54 -1.03
N ALA A 31 5.96 1.60 -1.90
CA ALA A 31 6.61 0.30 -1.97
C ALA A 31 8.04 0.46 -2.50
N SER A 32 8.97 -0.39 -2.05
CA SER A 32 10.41 -0.25 -2.32
C SER A 32 10.80 -0.30 -3.81
N GLY A 33 9.91 -0.82 -4.67
CA GLY A 33 10.06 -0.86 -6.13
C GLY A 33 9.73 0.46 -6.86
N PHE A 34 9.27 1.51 -6.18
CA PHE A 34 8.73 2.71 -6.83
C PHE A 34 9.71 3.44 -7.78
N VAL A 35 11.02 3.27 -7.60
CA VAL A 35 12.07 3.82 -8.49
C VAL A 35 13.10 2.76 -8.88
N TYR A 36 12.63 1.53 -9.18
CA TYR A 36 13.48 0.38 -9.51
C TYR A 36 14.46 0.62 -10.68
N ARG A 37 14.22 1.63 -11.52
CA ARG A 37 15.12 2.04 -12.62
C ARG A 37 16.36 2.81 -12.14
N ILE A 38 16.33 3.35 -10.93
CA ILE A 38 17.42 4.12 -10.34
C ILE A 38 18.12 3.31 -9.25
N PHE A 39 17.35 2.64 -8.40
CA PHE A 39 17.87 1.86 -7.27
C PHE A 39 17.36 0.42 -7.32
N PRO A 40 18.13 -0.56 -6.80
CA PRO A 40 17.60 -1.89 -6.57
C PRO A 40 16.37 -1.84 -5.64
N GLN A 41 15.41 -2.71 -5.89
CA GLN A 41 14.17 -2.81 -5.11
C GLN A 41 14.40 -3.10 -3.62
N VAL A 42 15.50 -3.78 -3.28
CA VAL A 42 15.93 -4.04 -1.91
C VAL A 42 17.23 -3.26 -1.68
N SER A 43 17.13 -2.03 -1.20
CA SER A 43 18.28 -1.15 -1.04
C SER A 43 18.05 -0.05 0.01
N ASN A 44 19.11 0.40 0.67
CA ASN A 44 19.04 1.56 1.59
C ASN A 44 18.73 2.84 0.80
N GLU A 45 19.19 2.94 -0.44
CA GLU A 45 18.93 4.06 -1.33
C GLU A 45 17.43 4.26 -1.59
N SER A 46 16.66 3.17 -1.75
CA SER A 46 15.19 3.26 -1.89
C SER A 46 14.51 3.79 -0.61
N ILE A 47 14.99 3.37 0.56
CA ILE A 47 14.50 3.81 1.87
C ILE A 47 14.81 5.30 2.09
N GLU A 48 16.07 5.68 1.91
CA GLU A 48 16.55 7.06 2.01
C GLU A 48 15.79 7.97 1.03
N ALA A 49 15.57 7.51 -0.20
CA ALA A 49 14.78 8.24 -1.18
C ALA A 49 13.35 8.51 -0.70
N CYS A 50 12.64 7.51 -0.16
CA CYS A 50 11.29 7.73 0.37
C CYS A 50 11.31 8.69 1.56
N LEU A 51 12.24 8.54 2.50
CA LEU A 51 12.40 9.46 3.63
C LEU A 51 12.65 10.91 3.17
N ASN A 52 13.52 11.10 2.18
CA ASN A 52 13.84 12.41 1.61
C ASN A 52 12.67 13.06 0.86
N LEU A 53 11.74 12.26 0.33
CA LEU A 53 10.47 12.73 -0.23
C LEU A 53 9.45 13.11 0.85
N GLY A 54 9.74 12.83 2.13
CA GLY A 54 8.82 13.05 3.25
C GLY A 54 7.73 11.99 3.31
N CYS A 55 8.02 10.74 2.91
CA CYS A 55 7.16 9.60 3.18
C CYS A 55 7.01 9.37 4.69
N GLY A 56 5.79 9.06 5.13
CA GLY A 56 5.51 8.56 6.48
C GLY A 56 5.34 7.04 6.53
N ALA A 57 5.18 6.37 5.38
CA ALA A 57 5.05 4.92 5.29
C ALA A 57 6.08 4.32 4.32
N PHE A 58 6.35 3.03 4.44
CA PHE A 58 7.20 2.30 3.49
C PHE A 58 6.84 0.82 3.47
N GLU A 59 6.75 0.24 2.29
CA GLU A 59 6.60 -1.21 2.14
C GLU A 59 7.84 -1.82 1.51
N LEU A 60 8.44 -2.80 2.20
CA LEU A 60 9.56 -3.55 1.66
C LEU A 60 9.03 -4.70 0.78
N HIS A 61 9.39 -4.69 -0.50
CA HIS A 61 9.15 -5.80 -1.41
C HIS A 61 10.46 -6.56 -1.67
N THR A 62 10.41 -7.89 -1.63
CA THR A 62 11.52 -8.75 -2.05
C THR A 62 11.06 -9.74 -3.11
N ASN A 63 11.99 -10.32 -3.88
CA ASN A 63 11.70 -11.56 -4.57
C ASN A 63 11.89 -12.76 -3.61
N SER A 64 11.45 -13.95 -4.01
CA SER A 64 11.65 -15.17 -3.22
C SER A 64 13.12 -15.62 -3.14
N SER A 65 14.01 -14.97 -3.88
CA SER A 65 15.43 -15.33 -3.96
C SER A 65 16.08 -15.27 -2.57
N ARG A 66 17.03 -16.17 -2.30
CA ARG A 66 17.77 -16.12 -1.03
C ARG A 66 18.60 -14.85 -0.91
N GLU A 67 19.16 -14.39 -2.03
CA GLU A 67 19.97 -13.18 -2.11
C GLU A 67 19.16 -11.94 -1.71
N ASP A 68 17.95 -11.77 -2.25
CA ASP A 68 17.07 -10.64 -1.93
C ASP A 68 16.68 -10.64 -0.45
N MET A 69 16.37 -11.80 0.11
CA MET A 69 16.03 -11.91 1.54
C MET A 69 17.24 -11.65 2.44
N ASP A 70 18.45 -12.06 2.03
CA ASP A 70 19.68 -11.78 2.76
C ASP A 70 20.07 -10.29 2.64
N LEU A 71 19.85 -9.64 1.49
CA LEU A 71 19.98 -8.19 1.32
C LEU A 71 18.99 -7.44 2.22
N ALA A 72 17.73 -7.87 2.25
CA ALA A 72 16.69 -7.29 3.11
C ALA A 72 17.08 -7.32 4.59
N ALA A 73 17.67 -8.42 5.06
CA ALA A 73 18.13 -8.56 6.45
C ALA A 73 19.28 -7.60 6.83
N ASN A 74 19.97 -7.04 5.85
CA ASN A 74 21.08 -6.10 6.03
C ASN A 74 20.69 -4.63 5.78
N LEU A 75 19.40 -4.34 5.53
CA LEU A 75 18.91 -2.98 5.41
C LEU A 75 19.07 -2.21 6.73
N ASN A 76 19.20 -0.89 6.63
CA ASN A 76 19.42 -0.02 7.77
C ASN A 76 18.15 0.09 8.62
N LYS A 77 18.05 -0.75 9.64
CA LYS A 77 16.94 -0.76 10.60
C LYS A 77 16.58 0.63 11.13
N LYS A 78 17.58 1.47 11.44
CA LYS A 78 17.34 2.82 11.99
C LYS A 78 16.66 3.77 11.01
N GLU A 79 16.71 3.47 9.72
CA GLU A 79 16.00 4.25 8.70
C GLU A 79 14.57 3.76 8.54
N LEU A 80 14.33 2.45 8.56
CA LEU A 80 12.97 1.92 8.58
C LEU A 80 12.19 2.37 9.83
N GLU A 81 12.84 2.45 10.99
CA GLU A 81 12.23 2.94 12.24
C GLU A 81 11.79 4.42 12.20
N LYS A 82 12.12 5.17 11.13
CA LYS A 82 11.67 6.57 10.95
C LYS A 82 10.29 6.66 10.31
N PHE A 83 9.80 5.60 9.68
CA PHE A 83 8.44 5.58 9.14
C PHE A 83 7.45 5.34 10.28
N GLU A 84 6.28 5.96 10.18
CA GLU A 84 5.15 5.76 11.10
C GLU A 84 4.42 4.45 10.82
N PHE A 85 4.56 3.92 9.60
CA PHE A 85 4.01 2.63 9.19
C PHE A 85 4.99 1.90 8.27
N THR A 86 5.26 0.63 8.56
CA THR A 86 6.07 -0.24 7.71
C THR A 86 5.35 -1.54 7.41
N SER A 87 5.32 -1.94 6.14
CA SER A 87 4.83 -3.25 5.73
C SER A 87 5.92 -4.06 5.02
N PHE A 88 5.71 -5.37 4.95
CA PHE A 88 6.50 -6.28 4.14
C PHE A 88 5.60 -7.00 3.16
N HIS A 89 5.87 -6.88 1.86
CA HIS A 89 5.11 -7.58 0.83
C HIS A 89 5.65 -8.99 0.63
N PHE A 90 4.82 -9.97 0.91
CA PHE A 90 5.21 -11.36 0.97
C PHE A 90 5.46 -11.92 -0.45
N PRO A 91 6.66 -12.45 -0.75
CA PRO A 91 6.98 -12.90 -2.10
C PRO A 91 6.23 -14.18 -2.46
N LYS A 92 5.90 -14.31 -3.74
CA LYS A 92 5.36 -15.54 -4.33
C LYS A 92 6.36 -16.70 -4.21
N TRP A 93 5.86 -17.92 -4.12
CA TRP A 93 6.67 -19.14 -4.11
C TRP A 93 6.20 -20.14 -5.15
N LYS A 94 7.03 -21.14 -5.45
CA LYS A 94 6.76 -22.20 -6.43
C LYS A 94 6.24 -23.48 -5.80
N ASP A 95 6.69 -23.79 -4.58
CA ASP A 95 6.34 -25.01 -3.87
C ASP A 95 6.35 -24.80 -2.34
N LYS A 96 5.89 -25.82 -1.59
CA LYS A 96 5.74 -25.77 -0.14
C LYS A 96 7.07 -25.64 0.61
N ASP A 97 8.17 -26.14 0.06
CA ASP A 97 9.48 -26.04 0.72
C ASP A 97 10.04 -24.63 0.55
N GLU A 98 9.85 -24.03 -0.63
CA GLU A 98 10.13 -22.61 -0.86
C GLU A 98 9.26 -21.72 0.04
N ALA A 99 7.95 -22.01 0.16
CA ALA A 99 7.04 -21.29 1.05
C ALA A 99 7.54 -21.30 2.51
N ARG A 100 7.88 -22.48 3.05
CA ARG A 100 8.41 -22.62 4.41
C ARG A 100 9.71 -21.86 4.62
N ARG A 101 10.60 -21.87 3.63
CA ARG A 101 11.85 -21.10 3.68
C ARG A 101 11.58 -19.60 3.71
N ILE A 102 10.76 -19.10 2.79
CA ILE A 102 10.41 -17.67 2.73
C ILE A 102 9.78 -17.26 4.06
N LEU A 103 8.79 -18.01 4.58
CA LEU A 103 8.17 -17.71 5.87
C LEU A 103 9.17 -17.68 7.02
N SER A 104 10.11 -18.62 7.05
CA SER A 104 11.19 -18.60 8.05
C SER A 104 12.04 -17.34 7.96
N GLN A 105 12.33 -16.87 6.74
CA GLN A 105 13.08 -15.64 6.53
C GLN A 105 12.24 -14.40 6.86
N THR A 106 10.97 -14.37 6.47
CA THR A 106 10.02 -13.31 6.81
C THR A 106 9.88 -13.15 8.31
N ARG A 107 9.82 -14.24 9.08
CA ARG A 107 9.84 -14.18 10.55
C ARG A 107 11.10 -13.48 11.07
N LYS A 108 12.28 -13.82 10.54
CA LYS A 108 13.53 -13.15 10.93
C LYS A 108 13.53 -11.67 10.56
N LEU A 109 13.04 -11.32 9.37
CA LEU A 109 12.90 -9.92 8.98
C LEU A 109 11.95 -9.17 9.91
N HIS A 110 10.83 -9.79 10.29
CA HIS A 110 9.90 -9.21 11.26
C HIS A 110 10.52 -9.09 12.67
N GLU A 111 11.32 -10.06 13.13
CA GLU A 111 12.08 -9.93 14.39
C GLU A 111 13.09 -8.77 14.36
N ILE A 112 13.66 -8.46 13.17
CA ILE A 112 14.59 -7.36 12.99
C ILE A 112 13.84 -6.02 12.92
N PHE A 113 12.85 -5.90 12.06
CA PHE A 113 12.23 -4.62 11.69
C PHE A 113 10.90 -4.33 12.37
N ASN A 114 10.23 -5.35 12.93
CA ASN A 114 8.93 -5.24 13.60
C ASN A 114 7.85 -4.57 12.72
N PHE A 115 7.67 -5.09 11.50
CA PHE A 115 6.66 -4.58 10.56
C PHE A 115 5.26 -4.52 11.17
N ASP A 116 4.50 -3.47 10.84
CA ASP A 116 3.11 -3.30 11.25
C ASP A 116 2.17 -4.24 10.50
N ALA A 117 2.51 -4.61 9.26
CA ALA A 117 1.78 -5.55 8.44
C ALA A 117 2.69 -6.40 7.55
N ILE A 118 2.25 -7.61 7.24
CA ILE A 118 2.85 -8.47 6.22
C ILE A 118 1.79 -8.75 5.17
N THR A 119 1.85 -8.02 4.06
CA THR A 119 0.87 -8.12 2.96
C THR A 119 1.06 -9.43 2.22
N VAL A 120 0.02 -10.25 2.13
CA VAL A 120 0.02 -11.54 1.42
C VAL A 120 -1.11 -11.52 0.42
N HIS A 121 -0.81 -11.87 -0.83
CA HIS A 121 -1.85 -12.03 -1.83
C HIS A 121 -2.84 -13.14 -1.43
N ALA A 122 -4.14 -12.90 -1.58
CA ALA A 122 -5.18 -13.87 -1.26
C ALA A 122 -5.03 -15.20 -2.02
N ASP A 123 -4.51 -15.19 -3.26
CA ASP A 123 -4.31 -16.41 -4.05
C ASP A 123 -3.25 -17.36 -3.48
N LEU A 124 -2.27 -16.80 -2.78
CA LEU A 124 -1.23 -17.55 -2.09
C LEU A 124 -1.75 -18.15 -0.77
N PHE A 125 -2.54 -17.38 -0.02
CA PHE A 125 -3.07 -17.79 1.27
C PHE A 125 -4.07 -18.96 1.14
N MET A 126 -4.99 -18.88 0.18
CA MET A 126 -6.05 -19.88 0.00
C MET A 126 -5.52 -21.28 -0.34
N ASN A 127 -4.38 -21.36 -1.04
CA ASN A 127 -3.80 -22.65 -1.46
C ASN A 127 -3.02 -23.36 -0.34
N ASP A 128 -2.63 -22.64 0.72
CA ASP A 128 -1.65 -23.09 1.71
C ASP A 128 -1.98 -22.61 3.15
N HIS A 129 -3.27 -22.54 3.51
CA HIS A 129 -3.77 -22.02 4.80
C HIS A 129 -3.02 -22.58 6.03
N ASP A 130 -2.81 -23.90 6.08
CA ASP A 130 -2.11 -24.59 7.17
C ASP A 130 -0.70 -24.04 7.45
N ILE A 131 -0.04 -23.50 6.44
CA ILE A 131 1.31 -22.97 6.56
C ILE A 131 1.27 -21.64 7.35
N PHE A 132 0.23 -20.83 7.14
CA PHE A 132 0.06 -19.52 7.76
C PHE A 132 -0.49 -19.59 9.18
N ASP A 133 -1.43 -20.50 9.46
CA ASP A 133 -2.05 -20.66 10.79
C ASP A 133 -1.05 -20.95 11.91
N SER A 134 0.10 -21.52 11.56
CA SER A 134 1.15 -21.87 12.49
C SER A 134 2.03 -20.70 12.94
N MET A 135 1.78 -19.48 12.45
CA MET A 135 2.67 -18.34 12.63
C MET A 135 1.97 -17.12 13.25
N ASP A 136 2.57 -16.63 14.33
CA ASP A 136 2.21 -15.36 14.95
C ASP A 136 2.92 -14.21 14.22
N LEU A 137 2.40 -13.85 13.05
CA LEU A 137 2.87 -12.74 12.22
C LEU A 137 1.69 -11.83 11.87
N PRO A 138 1.90 -10.50 11.71
CA PRO A 138 0.83 -9.55 11.44
C PRO A 138 0.40 -9.60 9.97
N PHE A 139 -0.11 -10.76 9.52
CA PHE A 139 -0.54 -10.94 8.14
C PHE A 139 -1.71 -10.02 7.80
N SER A 140 -1.65 -9.45 6.60
CA SER A 140 -2.69 -8.65 5.97
C SER A 140 -2.99 -9.23 4.59
N ILE A 141 -4.21 -9.71 4.38
CA ILE A 141 -4.57 -10.39 3.13
C ILE A 141 -5.05 -9.37 2.10
N GLU A 142 -4.45 -9.37 0.93
CA GLU A 142 -4.70 -8.43 -0.15
C GLU A 142 -5.77 -8.94 -1.15
N ASN A 143 -6.69 -8.07 -1.57
CA ASN A 143 -7.59 -8.38 -2.69
C ASN A 143 -6.86 -8.30 -4.04
N MET A 144 -7.22 -9.16 -4.98
CA MET A 144 -6.44 -9.38 -6.20
C MET A 144 -7.09 -8.77 -7.45
N ASP A 145 -6.26 -8.46 -8.46
CA ASP A 145 -6.68 -7.98 -9.79
C ASP A 145 -7.37 -9.06 -10.66
N THR A 146 -7.83 -8.68 -11.85
CA THR A 146 -8.52 -9.60 -12.77
C THR A 146 -7.65 -10.72 -13.32
N GLN A 147 -6.32 -10.67 -13.14
CA GLN A 147 -5.38 -11.69 -13.63
C GLN A 147 -5.24 -12.88 -12.68
N LYS A 148 -5.70 -12.75 -11.43
CA LYS A 148 -5.74 -13.85 -10.47
C LYS A 148 -7.03 -14.62 -10.58
N GLU A 149 -7.09 -15.84 -10.08
CA GLU A 149 -8.35 -16.61 -10.07
C GLU A 149 -9.17 -16.41 -8.79
N THR A 150 -8.50 -16.00 -7.70
CA THR A 150 -9.02 -15.98 -6.33
C THR A 150 -8.71 -14.64 -5.67
N GLY A 151 -9.49 -14.28 -4.64
CA GLY A 151 -9.37 -12.99 -3.94
C GLY A 151 -9.86 -11.78 -4.75
N ARG A 152 -10.58 -12.00 -5.86
CA ARG A 152 -11.09 -10.95 -6.76
C ARG A 152 -12.45 -10.40 -6.36
N THR A 153 -13.25 -11.20 -5.66
CA THR A 153 -14.62 -10.83 -5.27
C THR A 153 -14.76 -10.78 -3.74
N LEU A 154 -15.80 -10.10 -3.26
CA LEU A 154 -16.13 -10.07 -1.84
C LEU A 154 -16.34 -11.49 -1.29
N GLU A 155 -17.07 -12.34 -2.00
CA GLU A 155 -17.37 -13.71 -1.55
C GLU A 155 -16.11 -14.55 -1.38
N GLN A 156 -15.18 -14.45 -2.35
CA GLN A 156 -13.88 -15.14 -2.25
C GLN A 156 -13.05 -14.60 -1.08
N MET A 157 -13.02 -13.28 -0.87
CA MET A 157 -12.34 -12.71 0.29
C MET A 157 -13.00 -13.15 1.60
N LYS A 158 -14.33 -13.24 1.68
CA LYS A 158 -15.04 -13.73 2.86
C LYS A 158 -14.73 -15.19 3.16
N GLU A 159 -14.64 -16.02 2.12
CA GLU A 159 -14.23 -17.42 2.26
C GLU A 159 -12.81 -17.52 2.81
N ILE A 160 -11.85 -16.79 2.23
CA ILE A 160 -10.45 -16.76 2.65
C ILE A 160 -10.28 -16.25 4.09
N MET A 161 -11.07 -15.24 4.47
CA MET A 161 -11.01 -14.64 5.80
C MET A 161 -11.86 -15.41 6.84
N SER A 162 -12.61 -16.42 6.43
CA SER A 162 -13.48 -17.20 7.32
C SER A 162 -12.66 -18.10 8.24
N GLY A 163 -12.62 -17.76 9.53
CA GLY A 163 -11.85 -18.51 10.53
C GLY A 163 -10.41 -18.01 10.71
N ASN A 164 -9.99 -17.02 9.92
CA ASN A 164 -8.73 -16.32 10.07
C ASN A 164 -8.97 -14.93 10.70
N ASN A 165 -8.09 -14.48 11.60
CA ASN A 165 -8.10 -13.16 12.23
C ASN A 165 -7.13 -12.15 11.60
N SER A 166 -6.48 -12.47 10.48
CA SER A 166 -5.58 -11.54 9.75
C SER A 166 -6.24 -10.19 9.43
N ALA A 167 -5.41 -9.17 9.22
CA ALA A 167 -5.86 -7.91 8.67
C ALA A 167 -6.19 -8.04 7.17
N VAL A 168 -6.73 -6.98 6.58
CA VAL A 168 -6.94 -6.85 5.14
C VAL A 168 -6.12 -5.67 4.61
N THR A 169 -5.43 -5.88 3.49
CA THR A 169 -4.89 -4.79 2.67
C THR A 169 -5.88 -4.58 1.54
N ILE A 170 -6.46 -3.38 1.42
CA ILE A 170 -7.30 -3.09 0.26
C ILE A 170 -6.42 -2.46 -0.82
N ASP A 171 -6.14 -3.22 -1.87
CA ASP A 171 -5.66 -2.65 -3.12
C ASP A 171 -6.85 -2.06 -3.87
N VAL A 172 -6.87 -0.72 -3.89
CA VAL A 172 -7.95 0.07 -4.47
C VAL A 172 -7.95 -0.04 -6.01
N ASN A 173 -6.77 -0.19 -6.60
CA ASN A 173 -6.56 -0.34 -8.03
C ASN A 173 -7.09 -1.71 -8.51
N HIS A 174 -6.81 -2.78 -7.78
CA HIS A 174 -7.35 -4.12 -8.03
C HIS A 174 -8.87 -4.16 -7.93
N ALA A 175 -9.44 -3.51 -6.91
CA ALA A 175 -10.89 -3.45 -6.77
C ALA A 175 -11.56 -2.74 -7.96
N MET A 176 -10.92 -1.68 -8.48
CA MET A 176 -11.39 -0.97 -9.68
C MET A 176 -11.21 -1.78 -10.97
N ASP A 177 -10.13 -2.56 -11.09
CA ASP A 177 -9.89 -3.45 -12.24
C ASP A 177 -10.97 -4.53 -12.34
N ASN A 178 -11.40 -5.09 -11.20
CA ASN A 178 -12.48 -6.07 -11.14
C ASN A 178 -13.87 -5.44 -11.30
N ASP A 179 -14.08 -4.22 -10.80
CA ASP A 179 -15.35 -3.52 -10.85
C ASP A 179 -15.17 -2.00 -11.05
N PRO A 180 -15.23 -1.51 -12.30
CA PRO A 180 -15.09 -0.09 -12.62
C PRO A 180 -16.19 0.81 -12.04
N SER A 181 -17.32 0.23 -11.60
CA SER A 181 -18.36 0.98 -10.87
C SER A 181 -17.89 1.39 -9.48
N PHE A 182 -16.82 0.77 -8.99
CA PHE A 182 -16.21 0.97 -7.68
C PHE A 182 -17.02 0.37 -6.53
N LYS A 183 -18.05 -0.42 -6.83
CA LYS A 183 -18.87 -1.08 -5.82
C LYS A 183 -18.08 -2.15 -5.06
N LEU A 184 -17.22 -2.92 -5.71
CA LEU A 184 -16.36 -3.90 -5.02
C LEU A 184 -15.50 -3.29 -3.91
N ALA A 185 -14.85 -2.15 -4.16
CA ALA A 185 -14.04 -1.47 -3.15
C ALA A 185 -14.88 -1.05 -1.93
N GLN A 186 -16.09 -0.55 -2.18
CA GLN A 186 -17.04 -0.19 -1.11
C GLN A 186 -17.51 -1.42 -0.34
N ASP A 187 -17.85 -2.50 -1.05
CA ASP A 187 -18.30 -3.77 -0.46
C ASP A 187 -17.20 -4.40 0.43
N LEU A 188 -15.94 -4.38 -0.02
CA LEU A 188 -14.78 -4.81 0.78
C LEU A 188 -14.61 -3.94 2.03
N TRP A 189 -14.76 -2.63 1.91
CA TRP A 189 -14.69 -1.72 3.06
C TRP A 189 -15.83 -1.93 4.05
N ASP A 190 -17.05 -2.11 3.58
CA ASP A 190 -18.22 -2.28 4.44
C ASP A 190 -18.15 -3.61 5.22
N GLU A 191 -17.61 -4.66 4.60
CA GLU A 191 -17.41 -5.96 5.27
C GLU A 191 -16.18 -5.95 6.19
N PHE A 192 -15.03 -5.48 5.70
CA PHE A 192 -13.74 -5.68 6.38
C PHE A 192 -13.17 -4.42 7.01
N GLY A 193 -13.82 -3.26 6.91
CA GLY A 193 -13.30 -1.96 7.37
C GLY A 193 -12.61 -1.96 8.74
N PRO A 194 -13.18 -2.58 9.79
CA PRO A 194 -12.53 -2.69 11.09
C PRO A 194 -11.23 -3.50 11.13
N ARG A 195 -10.96 -4.31 10.11
CA ARG A 195 -9.77 -5.17 9.94
C ARG A 195 -8.80 -4.63 8.86
N VAL A 196 -9.14 -3.55 8.16
CA VAL A 196 -8.25 -3.01 7.13
C VAL A 196 -7.05 -2.36 7.80
N SER A 197 -5.84 -2.83 7.49
CA SER A 197 -4.59 -2.29 8.04
C SER A 197 -4.10 -1.09 7.26
N HIS A 198 -4.17 -1.14 5.92
CA HIS A 198 -3.72 -0.10 5.01
C HIS A 198 -4.30 -0.27 3.61
N PHE A 199 -4.05 0.74 2.76
CA PHE A 199 -4.38 0.71 1.33
C PHE A 199 -3.14 0.55 0.47
N HIS A 200 -3.26 -0.22 -0.59
CA HIS A 200 -2.38 -0.14 -1.76
C HIS A 200 -3.02 0.77 -2.80
N LEU A 201 -2.21 1.65 -3.39
CA LEU A 201 -2.64 2.66 -4.34
C LEU A 201 -1.72 2.74 -5.55
N SER A 202 -2.33 2.62 -6.72
CA SER A 202 -1.75 3.02 -8.00
C SER A 202 -2.87 3.31 -9.00
N GLY A 203 -2.55 3.85 -10.16
CA GLY A 203 -3.48 4.02 -11.28
C GLY A 203 -3.43 2.85 -12.26
N LEU A 204 -4.54 2.63 -12.98
CA LEU A 204 -4.65 1.68 -14.10
C LEU A 204 -4.32 2.36 -15.43
N GLY A 205 -3.55 1.67 -16.26
CA GLY A 205 -3.40 1.92 -17.69
C GLY A 205 -4.21 0.94 -18.55
N GLU A 206 -3.88 0.89 -19.85
CA GLU A 206 -4.54 -0.03 -20.79
C GLU A 206 -4.17 -1.50 -20.56
N ALA A 207 -2.96 -1.76 -20.04
CA ALA A 207 -2.51 -3.10 -19.69
C ALA A 207 -3.10 -3.53 -18.34
N LYS A 208 -3.61 -4.77 -18.27
CA LYS A 208 -4.10 -5.37 -17.03
C LYS A 208 -3.00 -5.44 -15.98
N GLY A 209 -3.36 -5.20 -14.71
CA GLY A 209 -2.44 -5.17 -13.57
C GLY A 209 -1.32 -4.14 -13.70
N SER A 210 -1.57 -3.03 -14.41
CA SER A 210 -0.63 -1.93 -14.46
C SER A 210 -0.73 -1.09 -13.18
N HIS A 211 0.43 -0.62 -12.72
CA HIS A 211 0.58 0.26 -11.57
C HIS A 211 1.24 1.57 -12.05
N LEU A 212 0.42 2.49 -12.56
CA LEU A 212 0.86 3.78 -13.08
C LEU A 212 0.70 4.89 -12.04
N PRO A 213 1.51 5.97 -12.09
CA PRO A 213 1.29 7.12 -11.22
C PRO A 213 -0.07 7.78 -11.46
N LEU A 214 -0.84 8.03 -10.41
CA LEU A 214 -2.15 8.67 -10.44
C LEU A 214 -2.09 10.08 -11.05
N PHE A 215 -1.01 10.84 -10.83
CA PHE A 215 -0.89 12.17 -11.43
C PHE A 215 -0.87 12.11 -12.97
N LYS A 216 -0.54 10.94 -13.55
CA LYS A 216 -0.60 10.68 -14.99
C LYS A 216 -1.96 10.16 -15.44
N THR A 217 -2.58 9.25 -14.67
CA THR A 217 -3.85 8.62 -15.06
C THR A 217 -5.06 9.51 -14.77
N GLY A 218 -4.98 10.42 -13.80
CA GLY A 218 -6.07 11.31 -13.40
C GLY A 218 -7.25 10.58 -12.74
N GLN A 219 -7.03 9.37 -12.20
CA GLN A 219 -8.06 8.51 -11.63
C GLN A 219 -8.42 8.91 -10.18
N ASN A 220 -8.89 10.15 -10.01
CA ASN A 220 -9.22 10.74 -8.71
C ASN A 220 -10.25 9.94 -7.89
N ARG A 221 -11.08 9.12 -8.55
CA ARG A 221 -12.05 8.23 -7.89
C ARG A 221 -11.39 7.26 -6.90
N LEU A 222 -10.15 6.86 -7.14
CA LEU A 222 -9.36 6.04 -6.20
C LEU A 222 -9.10 6.79 -4.88
N LEU A 223 -8.82 8.09 -4.98
CA LEU A 223 -8.60 8.97 -3.83
C LEU A 223 -9.92 9.32 -3.12
N ASP A 224 -11.00 9.54 -3.89
CA ASP A 224 -12.34 9.79 -3.34
C ASP A 224 -12.78 8.68 -2.38
N PHE A 225 -12.44 7.43 -2.70
CA PHE A 225 -12.72 6.31 -1.82
C PHE A 225 -11.96 6.40 -0.51
N MET A 226 -10.66 6.64 -0.52
CA MET A 226 -9.85 6.62 0.70
C MET A 226 -10.13 7.82 1.62
N LYS A 227 -10.77 8.86 1.10
CA LYS A 227 -11.13 10.08 1.83
C LYS A 227 -11.87 9.77 3.14
N GLY A 228 -11.34 10.30 4.23
CA GLY A 228 -11.94 10.17 5.57
C GLY A 228 -11.71 8.83 6.27
N LYS A 229 -11.11 7.83 5.61
CA LYS A 229 -10.81 6.52 6.23
C LYS A 229 -9.55 6.54 7.12
N ASN A 230 -8.63 7.47 6.88
CA ASN A 230 -7.44 7.73 7.70
C ASN A 230 -6.58 6.47 8.01
N LEU A 231 -6.38 5.60 7.02
CA LEU A 231 -5.46 4.46 7.10
C LEU A 231 -4.18 4.74 6.30
N PRO A 232 -3.04 4.10 6.65
CA PRO A 232 -1.82 4.19 5.87
C PRO A 232 -2.03 3.89 4.38
N ILE A 233 -1.25 4.55 3.52
CA ILE A 233 -1.28 4.36 2.07
C ILE A 233 0.11 4.01 1.59
N ILE A 234 0.23 2.85 0.94
CA ILE A 234 1.40 2.42 0.20
C ILE A 234 1.14 2.65 -1.28
N ILE A 235 1.95 3.49 -1.91
CA ILE A 235 1.91 3.77 -3.33
C ILE A 235 2.76 2.74 -4.06
N GLU A 236 2.14 2.00 -4.98
CA GLU A 236 2.79 0.93 -5.75
C GLU A 236 3.08 1.35 -7.20
N SER A 237 2.75 2.58 -7.56
CA SER A 237 3.04 3.09 -8.90
C SER A 237 4.54 3.11 -9.18
N MET A 238 4.92 2.63 -10.36
CA MET A 238 6.31 2.71 -10.82
C MET A 238 6.59 4.11 -11.38
N CYS A 239 7.53 4.81 -10.75
CA CYS A 239 8.00 6.13 -11.16
C CYS A 239 9.32 6.01 -11.92
N GLU A 240 9.42 6.73 -13.04
CA GLU A 240 10.65 6.72 -13.85
C GLU A 240 11.84 7.40 -13.14
N ASN A 241 11.57 8.34 -12.21
CA ASN A 241 12.58 9.02 -11.42
C ASN A 241 12.02 9.65 -10.14
N LEU A 242 12.90 10.23 -9.31
CA LEU A 242 12.53 10.86 -8.03
C LEU A 242 11.63 12.09 -8.19
N GLU A 243 11.76 12.86 -9.27
CA GLU A 243 10.86 14.00 -9.53
C GLU A 243 9.44 13.52 -9.84
N GLU A 244 9.33 12.38 -10.53
CA GLU A 244 8.06 11.73 -10.78
C GLU A 244 7.43 11.18 -9.49
N ALA A 245 8.22 10.50 -8.66
CA ALA A 245 7.78 10.03 -7.35
C ALA A 245 7.32 11.18 -6.45
N LYS A 246 8.04 12.32 -6.49
CA LYS A 246 7.65 13.53 -5.77
C LYS A 246 6.29 14.05 -6.25
N LYS A 247 6.09 14.16 -7.56
CA LYS A 247 4.81 14.60 -8.15
C LYS A 247 3.65 13.68 -7.76
N GLU A 248 3.88 12.36 -7.78
CA GLU A 248 2.88 11.39 -7.36
C GLU A 248 2.50 11.57 -5.89
N LEU A 249 3.50 11.65 -5.01
CA LEU A 249 3.27 11.86 -3.58
C LEU A 249 2.55 13.19 -3.30
N GLU A 250 2.95 14.27 -3.97
CA GLU A 250 2.30 15.58 -3.85
C GLU A 250 0.88 15.59 -4.41
N PHE A 251 0.64 14.87 -5.50
CA PHE A 251 -0.70 14.74 -6.09
C PHE A 251 -1.67 14.08 -5.10
N ILE A 252 -1.23 13.00 -4.44
CA ILE A 252 -2.06 12.27 -3.47
C ILE A 252 -2.23 13.07 -2.18
N LYS A 253 -1.15 13.68 -1.65
CA LYS A 253 -1.20 14.46 -0.39
C LYS A 253 -2.09 15.70 -0.47
N ASN A 254 -2.19 16.32 -1.66
CA ASN A 254 -2.92 17.58 -1.86
C ASN A 254 -4.38 17.39 -2.32
N TYR A 255 -4.86 16.16 -2.44
CA TYR A 255 -6.23 15.83 -2.84
C TYR A 255 -7.21 15.84 -1.65
#